data_AF-A0A2D7PME2-F1
#
_entry.id   AF-A0A2D7PME2-F1
#
_cell.length_a   1.000
_cell.length_b   1.000
_cell.length_c   1.000
_cell.angle_alpha   90.00
_cell.angle_beta   90.00
_cell.angle_gamma   90.00
#
_symmetry.space_group_name_H-M   'P 1'
#
loop_
_entity.id
_entity.type
_entity.pdbx_description
1 polymer ?
#
loop_
_entity_poly.entity_id
_entity_poly.type
_entity_poly.pdbx_seq_one_letter_code
_entity_poly.pdbx_strand_id
1 'polypeptide(L)'
;MKLERVERLNLGLSAGAIAASYALASPHFATSLALGACLEALNFGTLMRGARLFFAGEFQGAGPWVGVFALRFVLVGTGIIVVLYLGANPIALLVGLSIAMPAVLIDSWLHRPEVVDPATLPALDPDDEEWDQWNAWRAAERQRPEEEEEAEQVVLAAERDPRDGETPQ
;
A
#
# COMPACT_ATOMS: atom_id res chain seq x y z
N MET A 1 6.63 8.21 -13.93
CA MET A 1 7.38 6.94 -13.83
C MET A 1 6.56 5.84 -14.51
N LYS A 2 7.09 5.14 -15.52
CA LYS A 2 6.34 4.02 -16.15
C LYS A 2 6.52 2.79 -15.29
N LEU A 3 5.50 2.44 -14.53
CA LEU A 3 5.50 1.39 -13.49
C LEU A 3 5.96 0.02 -14.01
N GLU A 4 5.72 -0.25 -15.29
CA GLU A 4 6.18 -1.44 -16.00
C GLU A 4 7.72 -1.55 -16.07
N ARG A 5 8.47 -0.43 -16.02
CA ARG A 5 9.94 -0.46 -16.05
C ARG A 5 10.52 -1.04 -14.77
N VAL A 6 10.02 -0.62 -13.60
CA VAL A 6 10.53 -1.13 -12.33
C VAL A 6 10.20 -2.58 -12.14
N GLU A 7 9.01 -3.02 -12.53
CA GLU A 7 8.64 -4.44 -12.49
C GLU A 7 9.58 -5.28 -13.37
N ARG A 8 9.89 -4.82 -14.59
CA ARG A 8 10.86 -5.49 -15.47
C ARG A 8 12.27 -5.51 -14.88
N LEU A 9 12.73 -4.41 -14.29
CA LEU A 9 14.03 -4.34 -13.62
C LEU A 9 14.09 -5.29 -12.41
N ASN A 10 13.05 -5.32 -11.59
CA ASN A 10 12.95 -6.23 -10.45
C ASN A 10 13.02 -7.70 -10.90
N LEU A 11 12.28 -8.08 -11.95
CA LEU A 11 12.34 -9.41 -12.52
C LEU A 11 13.71 -9.76 -13.10
N GLY A 12 14.34 -8.81 -13.81
CA GLY A 12 15.68 -8.99 -14.36
C GLY A 12 16.74 -9.18 -13.28
N LEU A 13 16.72 -8.33 -12.24
CA LEU A 13 17.61 -8.44 -11.09
C LEU A 13 17.37 -9.74 -10.31
N SER A 14 16.10 -10.14 -10.15
CA SER A 14 15.74 -11.41 -9.51
C SER A 14 16.29 -12.60 -10.28
N ALA A 15 16.04 -12.66 -11.59
CA ALA A 15 16.55 -13.75 -12.44
C ALA A 15 18.08 -13.81 -12.43
N GLY A 16 18.74 -12.65 -12.51
CA GLY A 16 20.20 -12.54 -12.42
C GLY A 16 20.74 -13.02 -11.07
N ALA A 17 20.13 -12.61 -9.96
CA ALA A 17 20.52 -13.02 -8.61
C ALA A 17 20.34 -14.52 -8.38
N ILE A 18 19.24 -15.10 -8.88
CA ILE A 18 18.98 -16.55 -8.82
C ILE A 18 20.03 -17.31 -9.64
N ALA A 19 20.29 -16.88 -10.89
CA ALA A 19 21.28 -17.52 -11.75
C ALA A 19 22.69 -17.45 -11.17
N ALA A 20 23.10 -16.28 -10.66
CA ALA A 20 24.38 -16.09 -10.00
C ALA A 20 24.49 -16.97 -8.74
N SER A 21 23.42 -17.04 -7.93
CA SER A 21 23.39 -17.89 -6.74
C SER A 21 23.48 -19.38 -7.08
N TYR A 22 22.85 -19.81 -8.17
CA TYR A 22 22.93 -21.20 -8.62
C TYR A 22 24.35 -21.56 -9.10
N ALA A 23 25.07 -20.60 -9.71
CA ALA A 23 26.43 -20.78 -10.19
C ALA A 23 27.49 -20.69 -9.08
N LEU A 24 27.29 -19.85 -8.06
CA LEU A 24 28.31 -19.47 -7.08
C LEU A 24 28.05 -19.98 -5.66
N ALA A 25 26.83 -20.41 -5.35
CA ALA A 25 26.41 -20.86 -4.02
C ALA A 25 25.78 -22.26 -4.09
N SER A 26 24.97 -22.62 -3.08
CA SER A 26 24.30 -23.92 -3.03
C SER A 26 22.90 -23.86 -3.71
N PRO A 27 22.41 -24.99 -4.24
CA PRO A 27 21.03 -25.07 -4.76
C PRO A 27 19.97 -24.68 -3.71
N HIS A 28 20.24 -25.00 -2.44
CA HIS A 28 19.37 -24.62 -1.34
C HIS A 28 19.31 -23.10 -1.11
N PHE A 29 20.45 -22.41 -1.25
CA PHE A 29 20.50 -20.94 -1.18
C PHE A 29 19.76 -20.32 -2.38
N ALA A 30 20.02 -20.80 -3.59
CA ALA A 30 19.39 -20.29 -4.81
C ALA A 30 17.86 -20.46 -4.80
N THR A 31 17.37 -21.62 -4.33
CA THR A 31 15.93 -21.87 -4.18
C THR A 31 15.29 -20.98 -3.11
N SER A 32 15.95 -20.81 -1.97
CA SER A 32 15.48 -19.90 -0.91
C SER A 32 15.42 -18.43 -1.38
N LEU A 33 16.42 -18.00 -2.15
CA LEU A 33 16.42 -16.68 -2.80
C LEU A 33 15.30 -16.54 -3.82
N ALA A 34 15.08 -17.56 -4.65
CA ALA A 34 14.01 -17.56 -5.64
C ALA A 34 12.61 -17.46 -4.98
N LEU A 35 12.40 -18.14 -3.85
CA LEU A 35 11.17 -18.03 -3.06
C LEU A 35 11.00 -16.61 -2.50
N GLY A 36 12.07 -15.99 -1.98
CA GLY A 36 12.05 -14.61 -1.52
C GLY A 36 11.72 -13.62 -2.63
N ALA A 37 12.37 -13.78 -3.79
CA ALA A 37 12.13 -12.95 -4.97
C ALA A 37 10.71 -13.12 -5.53
N CYS A 38 10.16 -14.34 -5.49
CA CYS A 38 8.78 -14.61 -5.88
C CYS A 38 7.78 -13.92 -4.94
N LEU A 39 7.95 -14.08 -3.62
CA LEU A 39 7.13 -13.39 -2.63
C LEU A 39 7.21 -11.88 -2.84
N GLU A 40 8.40 -11.33 -3.08
CA GLU A 40 8.56 -9.90 -3.30
C GLU A 40 7.94 -9.43 -4.62
N ALA A 41 8.04 -10.18 -5.70
CA ALA A 41 7.40 -9.80 -6.97
C ALA A 41 5.86 -9.71 -6.82
N LEU A 42 5.25 -10.64 -6.07
CA LEU A 42 3.82 -10.61 -5.76
C LEU A 42 3.48 -9.43 -4.82
N ASN A 43 4.28 -9.26 -3.78
CA ASN A 43 4.14 -8.20 -2.77
C ASN A 43 4.27 -6.78 -3.39
N PHE A 44 5.26 -6.59 -4.24
CA PHE A 44 5.52 -5.35 -4.94
C PHE A 44 4.47 -5.08 -6.02
N GLY A 45 4.09 -6.10 -6.80
CA GLY A 45 3.05 -5.97 -7.82
C GLY A 45 1.68 -5.59 -7.24
N THR A 46 1.32 -6.18 -6.09
CA THR A 46 0.07 -5.82 -5.38
C THR A 46 0.13 -4.39 -4.82
N LEU A 47 1.24 -4.01 -4.16
CA LEU A 47 1.46 -2.63 -3.71
C LEU A 47 1.33 -1.64 -4.87
N MET A 48 1.92 -1.98 -6.02
CA MET A 48 1.96 -1.07 -7.16
C MET A 48 0.60 -0.89 -7.82
N ARG A 49 -0.19 -1.96 -7.94
CA ARG A 49 -1.59 -1.88 -8.39
C ARG A 49 -2.43 -1.07 -7.40
N GLY A 50 -2.27 -1.32 -6.10
CA GLY A 50 -2.93 -0.55 -5.05
C GLY A 50 -2.60 0.94 -5.12
N ALA A 51 -1.33 1.30 -5.27
CA ALA A 51 -0.90 2.68 -5.39
C ALA A 51 -1.51 3.37 -6.61
N ARG A 52 -1.62 2.68 -7.76
CA ARG A 52 -2.30 3.24 -8.94
C ARG A 52 -3.78 3.53 -8.68
N LEU A 53 -4.50 2.59 -8.05
CA LEU A 53 -5.91 2.77 -7.70
C LEU A 53 -6.09 3.92 -6.68
N PHE A 54 -5.18 4.01 -5.71
CA PHE A 54 -5.14 5.10 -4.73
C PHE A 54 -4.95 6.46 -5.38
N PHE A 55 -3.92 6.63 -6.22
CA PHE A 55 -3.68 7.89 -6.93
C PHE A 55 -4.69 8.18 -8.05
N ALA A 56 -5.46 7.19 -8.49
CA ALA A 56 -6.60 7.39 -9.39
C ALA A 56 -7.87 7.84 -8.65
N GLY A 57 -7.86 7.90 -7.31
CA GLY A 57 -9.03 8.28 -6.50
C GLY A 57 -10.10 7.21 -6.40
N GLU A 58 -9.80 5.94 -6.73
CA GLU A 58 -10.78 4.86 -6.68
C GLU A 58 -11.11 4.42 -5.24
N PHE A 59 -10.25 4.74 -4.27
CA PHE A 59 -10.54 4.52 -2.86
C PHE A 59 -11.20 5.75 -2.25
N GLN A 60 -12.47 5.61 -1.88
CA GLN A 60 -13.16 6.60 -1.04
C GLN A 60 -12.71 6.40 0.42
N GLY A 61 -11.91 7.35 0.92
CA GLY A 61 -11.42 7.36 2.30
C GLY A 61 -10.23 6.40 2.59
N ALA A 62 -9.69 6.49 3.81
CA ALA A 62 -8.48 5.76 4.21
C ALA A 62 -8.75 4.29 4.62
N GLY A 63 -9.97 3.94 5.03
CA GLY A 63 -10.31 2.63 5.58
C GLY A 63 -10.03 1.44 4.63
N PRO A 64 -10.58 1.44 3.40
CA PRO A 64 -10.33 0.36 2.43
C PRO A 64 -8.85 0.19 2.11
N TRP A 65 -8.11 1.30 2.02
CA TRP A 65 -6.67 1.30 1.78
C TRP A 65 -5.87 0.63 2.91
N VAL A 66 -6.20 0.96 4.17
CA VAL A 66 -5.59 0.34 5.35
C VAL A 66 -5.89 -1.16 5.39
N GLY A 67 -7.11 -1.57 5.08
CA GLY A 67 -7.50 -2.98 5.04
C GLY A 67 -6.70 -3.80 4.03
N VAL A 68 -6.54 -3.28 2.80
CA VAL A 68 -5.74 -3.93 1.75
C VAL A 68 -4.27 -4.04 2.16
N PHE A 69 -3.71 -2.99 2.76
CA PHE A 69 -2.33 -3.02 3.26
C PHE A 69 -2.13 -4.04 4.39
N ALA A 70 -3.03 -4.07 5.38
CA ALA A 70 -2.96 -5.01 6.49
C ALA A 70 -3.02 -6.46 5.98
N LEU A 71 -3.95 -6.76 5.08
CA LEU A 71 -4.06 -8.08 4.46
C LEU A 71 -2.77 -8.48 3.73
N ARG A 72 -2.17 -7.55 2.97
CA ARG A 72 -0.88 -7.78 2.30
C ARG A 72 0.23 -8.16 3.28
N PHE A 73 0.38 -7.42 4.38
CA PHE A 73 1.40 -7.75 5.40
C PHE A 73 1.15 -9.12 6.03
N VAL A 74 -0.10 -9.48 6.31
CA VAL A 74 -0.46 -10.81 6.82
C VAL A 74 -0.11 -11.89 5.81
N LEU A 75 -0.44 -11.73 4.53
CA LEU A 75 -0.13 -12.70 3.48
C LEU A 75 1.37 -12.88 3.29
N VAL A 76 2.14 -11.80 3.24
CA VAL A 76 3.60 -11.84 3.11
C VAL A 76 4.23 -12.48 4.34
N GLY A 77 3.84 -12.06 5.54
CA GLY A 77 4.33 -12.63 6.79
C GLY A 77 4.05 -14.14 6.89
N THR A 78 2.84 -14.56 6.51
CA THR A 78 2.47 -15.99 6.43
C THR A 78 3.34 -16.73 5.43
N GLY A 79 3.56 -16.16 4.23
CA GLY A 79 4.43 -16.75 3.22
C GLY A 79 5.87 -16.93 3.71
N ILE A 80 6.41 -15.93 4.41
CA ILE A 80 7.76 -16.01 5.02
C ILE A 80 7.82 -17.14 6.06
N ILE A 81 6.84 -17.20 6.97
CA ILE A 81 6.78 -18.25 8.01
C ILE A 81 6.72 -19.63 7.38
N VAL A 82 5.86 -19.84 6.38
CA VAL A 82 5.72 -21.13 5.68
C VAL A 82 7.05 -21.52 5.02
N VAL A 83 7.69 -20.61 4.31
CA VAL A 83 8.95 -20.88 3.61
C VAL A 83 10.09 -21.19 4.59
N LEU A 84 10.17 -20.47 5.72
CA LEU A 84 11.14 -20.77 6.78
C LEU A 84 10.85 -22.11 7.46
N TYR A 85 9.58 -22.45 7.70
CA TYR A 85 9.19 -23.73 8.28
C TYR A 85 9.59 -24.92 7.38
N LEU A 86 9.56 -24.72 6.06
CA LEU A 86 10.06 -25.69 5.07
C LEU A 86 11.60 -25.74 4.98
N GLY A 87 12.30 -24.98 5.82
CA GLY A 87 13.75 -25.02 5.97
C GLY A 87 14.51 -24.07 5.05
N ALA A 88 13.87 -23.04 4.48
CA ALA A 88 14.58 -22.07 3.64
C ALA A 88 15.68 -21.32 4.40
N ASN A 89 16.76 -20.99 3.69
CA ASN A 89 17.83 -20.17 4.25
C ASN A 89 17.33 -18.73 4.48
N PRO A 90 17.34 -18.22 5.72
CA PRO A 90 16.74 -16.92 6.05
C PRO A 90 17.47 -15.75 5.39
N ILE A 91 18.79 -15.85 5.20
CA ILE A 91 19.60 -14.81 4.55
C ILE A 91 19.25 -14.75 3.07
N ALA A 92 19.23 -15.89 2.39
CA ALA A 92 18.85 -15.97 0.99
C ALA A 92 17.43 -15.44 0.75
N LEU A 93 16.49 -15.83 1.61
CA LEU A 93 15.11 -15.38 1.58
C LEU A 93 15.02 -13.86 1.72
N LEU A 94 15.72 -13.28 2.70
CA LEU A 94 15.75 -11.83 2.94
C LEU A 94 16.35 -11.06 1.75
N VAL A 95 17.42 -11.58 1.16
CA VAL A 95 18.03 -11.01 -0.05
C VAL A 95 17.01 -11.01 -1.20
N GLY A 96 16.35 -12.14 -1.44
CA GLY A 96 15.29 -12.23 -2.44
C GLY A 96 14.14 -11.25 -2.19
N LEU A 97 13.73 -11.10 -0.92
CA LEU A 97 12.70 -10.14 -0.51
C LEU A 97 13.08 -8.68 -0.73
N SER A 98 14.38 -8.40 -0.81
CA SER A 98 14.89 -7.02 -0.87
C SER A 98 15.13 -6.52 -2.29
N ILE A 99 14.96 -7.35 -3.34
CA ILE A 99 15.36 -7.04 -4.72
C ILE A 99 14.56 -5.88 -5.35
N ALA A 100 13.32 -5.65 -4.90
CA ALA A 100 12.54 -4.53 -5.41
C ALA A 100 13.16 -3.16 -5.06
N MET A 101 13.83 -3.03 -3.90
CA MET A 101 14.47 -1.78 -3.48
C MET A 101 15.56 -1.30 -4.45
N PRO A 102 16.60 -2.09 -4.79
CA PRO A 102 17.57 -1.67 -5.78
C PRO A 102 16.94 -1.44 -7.16
N ALA A 103 15.89 -2.18 -7.55
CA ALA A 103 15.18 -1.92 -8.81
C ALA A 103 14.58 -0.50 -8.84
N VAL A 104 13.92 -0.10 -7.74
CA VAL A 104 13.35 1.26 -7.59
C VAL A 104 14.46 2.31 -7.58
N LEU A 105 15.54 2.07 -6.82
CA LEU A 105 16.66 3.02 -6.75
C LEU A 105 17.33 3.22 -8.12
N ILE A 106 17.61 2.14 -8.84
CA ILE A 106 18.19 2.20 -10.19
C ILE A 106 17.25 2.96 -11.14
N ASP A 107 15.96 2.63 -11.16
CA ASP A 107 15.01 3.32 -12.05
C ASP A 107 14.90 4.80 -11.71
N SER A 108 14.84 5.16 -10.42
CA SER A 108 14.77 6.55 -9.97
C SER A 108 16.01 7.35 -10.32
N TRP A 109 17.19 6.72 -10.25
CA TRP A 109 18.45 7.35 -10.60
C TRP A 109 18.58 7.59 -12.11
N LEU A 110 18.21 6.58 -12.91
CA LEU A 110 18.24 6.67 -14.38
C LEU A 110 17.21 7.65 -14.94
N HIS A 111 16.10 7.86 -14.24
CA HIS A 111 14.98 8.69 -14.70
C HIS A 111 14.68 9.86 -13.75
N ARG A 112 15.71 10.41 -13.10
CA ARG A 112 15.54 11.56 -12.21
C ARG A 112 14.80 12.70 -12.95
N PRO A 113 13.78 13.32 -12.34
CA PRO A 113 13.16 14.49 -12.94
C PRO A 113 14.17 15.62 -13.06
N GLU A 114 13.95 16.51 -14.03
CA GLU A 114 14.72 17.74 -14.12
C GLU A 114 14.54 18.55 -12.82
N VAL A 115 15.63 19.14 -12.34
CA VAL A 115 15.57 20.02 -11.17
C VAL A 115 14.83 21.28 -11.59
N VAL A 116 13.56 21.38 -11.22
CA VAL A 116 12.75 22.58 -11.47
C VAL A 116 13.19 23.66 -10.49
N ASP A 117 13.40 24.88 -10.99
CA ASP A 117 13.67 26.04 -10.14
C ASP A 117 12.46 26.28 -9.21
N PRO A 118 12.63 26.24 -7.88
CA PRO A 118 11.55 26.50 -6.94
C PRO A 118 10.82 27.83 -7.19
N ALA A 119 11.52 28.83 -7.74
CA ALA A 119 10.94 30.13 -8.07
C ALA A 119 9.99 30.11 -9.29
N THR A 120 10.01 29.03 -10.06
CA THR A 120 9.16 28.84 -11.26
C THR A 120 8.00 27.88 -11.02
N LEU A 121 7.94 27.25 -9.84
CA LEU A 121 6.78 26.46 -9.43
C LEU A 121 5.60 27.41 -9.19
N PRO A 122 4.40 27.09 -9.68
CA PRO A 122 3.21 27.85 -9.31
C PRO A 122 3.05 27.79 -7.79
N ALA A 123 3.05 28.97 -7.15
CA ALA A 123 2.72 29.06 -5.74
C ALA A 123 1.26 28.61 -5.59
N LEU A 124 1.05 27.51 -4.87
CA LEU A 124 -0.29 27.05 -4.52
C LEU A 124 -0.90 28.03 -3.52
N ASP A 125 -2.17 28.34 -3.69
CA ASP A 125 -2.90 29.23 -2.79
C ASP A 125 -3.03 28.54 -1.42
N PRO A 126 -2.55 29.15 -0.32
CA PRO A 126 -2.64 28.56 1.01
C PRO A 126 -4.09 28.33 1.49
N ASP A 127 -5.07 29.00 0.87
CA ASP A 127 -6.50 28.89 1.22
C ASP A 127 -7.30 27.99 0.26
N ASP A 128 -6.63 27.18 -0.57
CA ASP A 128 -7.30 26.29 -1.52
C ASP A 128 -8.02 25.12 -0.82
N GLU A 129 -9.36 25.10 -0.85
CA GLU A 129 -10.18 24.02 -0.28
C GLU A 129 -9.88 22.64 -0.92
N GLU A 130 -9.32 22.58 -2.13
CA GLU A 130 -8.91 21.31 -2.76
C GLU A 130 -7.78 20.61 -1.98
N TRP A 131 -6.96 21.35 -1.22
CA TRP A 131 -5.92 20.77 -0.35
C TRP A 131 -6.51 19.92 0.77
N ASP A 132 -7.63 20.35 1.34
CA ASP A 132 -8.34 19.61 2.37
C ASP A 132 -8.96 18.32 1.81
N GLN A 133 -9.29 18.32 0.51
CA GLN A 133 -9.81 17.14 -0.15
C GLN A 133 -8.74 16.04 -0.34
N TRP A 134 -7.51 16.41 -0.69
CA TRP A 134 -6.40 15.49 -0.97
C TRP A 134 -5.70 14.91 0.27
N ASN A 135 -5.91 15.49 1.45
CA ASN A 135 -5.25 15.04 2.67
C ASN A 135 -5.89 13.74 3.19
N ALA A 136 -5.31 12.59 2.81
CA ALA A 136 -5.79 11.26 3.20
C ALA A 136 -5.88 11.07 4.73
N TRP A 137 -5.09 11.81 5.51
CA TRP A 137 -5.06 11.77 6.97
C TRP A 137 -6.21 12.56 7.63
N ARG A 138 -6.78 13.56 6.94
CA ARG A 138 -7.98 14.31 7.38
C ARG A 138 -9.29 13.67 6.89
N ALA A 139 -9.23 12.62 6.07
CA ALA A 139 -10.42 11.93 5.60
C ALA A 139 -11.27 11.33 6.75
N ALA A 140 -10.65 10.96 7.87
CA ALA A 140 -11.34 10.45 9.06
C ALA A 140 -12.11 11.55 9.82
N GLU A 141 -11.65 12.80 9.77
CA GLU A 141 -12.34 13.94 10.39
C GLU A 141 -13.64 14.30 9.66
N ARG A 142 -13.78 13.89 8.39
CA ARG A 142 -14.96 14.15 7.55
C ARG A 142 -16.14 13.22 7.79
N GLN A 143 -15.91 11.96 8.17
CA GLN A 143 -17.01 11.01 8.44
C GLN A 143 -17.70 11.29 9.78
N ARG A 144 -16.99 11.91 10.72
CA ARG A 144 -17.45 12.14 12.08
C ARG A 144 -18.58 13.18 12.23
N PRO A 145 -18.55 14.36 11.57
CA PRO A 145 -19.60 15.37 11.76
C PRO A 145 -20.96 14.95 11.19
N GLU A 146 -21.00 14.26 10.06
CA GLU A 146 -22.27 13.81 9.46
C GLU A 146 -22.90 12.65 10.26
N GLU A 147 -22.09 11.71 10.77
CA GLU A 147 -22.57 10.60 11.61
C GLU A 147 -23.00 11.07 13.01
N GLU A 148 -22.30 12.03 13.62
CA GLU A 148 -22.69 12.61 14.91
C GLU A 148 -23.99 13.46 14.76
N GLU A 149 -24.14 14.24 13.69
CA GLU A 149 -25.37 15.00 13.42
C GLU A 149 -26.57 14.11 13.05
N GLU A 150 -26.39 13.05 12.26
CA GLU A 150 -27.45 12.06 12.00
C GLU A 150 -27.83 11.30 13.28
N ALA A 151 -26.86 10.88 14.09
CA ALA A 151 -27.12 10.20 15.35
C ALA A 151 -27.87 11.13 16.34
N GLU A 152 -27.47 12.40 16.43
CA GLU A 152 -28.14 13.39 17.28
C GLU A 152 -29.55 13.69 16.79
N GLN A 153 -29.77 13.80 15.46
CA GLN A 153 -31.11 13.95 14.88
C GLN A 153 -32.00 12.72 15.11
N VAL A 154 -31.45 11.50 15.02
CA VAL A 154 -32.19 10.26 15.31
C VAL A 154 -32.57 10.18 16.79
N VAL A 155 -31.67 10.57 17.70
CA VAL A 155 -31.95 10.62 19.14
C VAL A 155 -33.01 11.69 19.44
N LEU A 156 -32.89 12.89 18.88
CA LEU A 156 -33.88 13.97 19.04
C LEU A 156 -35.24 13.63 18.41
N ALA A 157 -35.27 12.86 17.33
CA ALA A 157 -36.49 12.36 16.71
C ALA A 157 -37.16 11.27 17.57
N ALA A 158 -36.36 10.40 18.20
CA ALA A 158 -36.86 9.38 19.13
C ALA A 158 -37.40 9.99 20.44
N GLU A 159 -36.81 11.09 20.92
CA GLU A 159 -37.28 11.81 22.10
C GLU A 159 -38.55 12.64 21.84
N ARG A 160 -38.90 12.88 20.57
CA ARG A 160 -40.07 13.64 20.12
C ARG A 160 -41.33 12.83 19.81
N ASP A 161 -41.35 11.49 19.99
CA ASP A 161 -42.58 10.69 19.88
C ASP A 161 -43.17 10.42 21.29
N PRO A 162 -44.15 11.22 21.76
CA PRO A 162 -44.85 10.96 23.01
C PRO A 162 -46.03 10.04 22.66
N ARG A 163 -45.75 8.77 22.39
CA ARG A 163 -46.80 7.73 22.24
C ARG A 163 -46.79 6.76 23.42
N ASP A 164 -46.74 7.30 24.62
CA ASP A 164 -47.16 6.64 25.85
C ASP A 164 -48.28 7.47 26.48
N GLY A 165 -49.51 7.29 25.98
CA GLY A 165 -50.62 8.14 26.41
C GLY A 165 -52.02 7.66 26.07
N GLU A 166 -52.27 6.38 25.80
CA GLU A 166 -53.65 5.86 25.80
C GLU A 166 -53.73 4.44 26.36
N THR A 167 -54.08 4.34 27.65
CA THR A 167 -54.72 3.16 28.25
C THR A 167 -56.15 3.05 27.75
N PRO A 168 -56.57 1.96 27.07
CA PRO A 168 -57.97 1.68 26.85
C PRO A 168 -58.55 0.95 28.07
N GLN A 169 -59.73 1.43 28.49
CA GLN A 169 -60.58 0.89 29.56
C GLN A 169 -61.20 -0.47 29.20
#